data_AF-A0A7V0IY75-F1
#
_entry.id   AF-A0A7V0IY75-F1
#
_cell.length_a   1.000
_cell.length_b   1.000
_cell.length_c   1.000
_cell.angle_alpha   90.00
_cell.angle_beta   90.00
_cell.angle_gamma   90.00
#
_symmetry.space_group_name_H-M   'P 1'
#
loop_
_entity.id
_entity.type
_entity.pdbx_description
1 polymer ?
#
loop_
_entity_poly.entity_id
_entity_poly.type
_entity_poly.pdbx_seq_one_letter_code
_entity_poly.pdbx_strand_id
1 'polypeptide(L)'
;MRRTHREGMIDRDTRKTIEGFMKKFPCTDSALVPALCLIQKENGYISESDMEYLSGIFNLPEARIFSAASFYSMLNLKPGGRYHIQVCTNVPCSILEKETLFDYISKKLSITGGESSPDGLFSLEAVECL
;
A
#
# COMPACT_ATOMS: atom_id res chain seq x y z
N MET A 1 -17.81 -5.96 9.13
CA MET A 1 -18.66 -4.87 8.63
C MET A 1 -17.74 -3.83 7.98
N ARG A 2 -17.38 -3.97 6.69
CA ARG A 2 -16.54 -2.96 6.03
C ARG A 2 -17.41 -1.71 5.82
N ARG A 3 -16.88 -0.56 6.24
CA ARG A 3 -17.34 0.73 5.72
C ARG A 3 -17.13 0.66 4.21
N THR A 4 -18.23 0.73 3.47
CA THR A 4 -18.25 0.91 2.02
C THR A 4 -17.26 1.99 1.63
N HIS A 5 -16.55 1.80 0.51
CA HIS A 5 -15.74 2.80 -0.17
C HIS A 5 -16.43 4.17 -0.07
N ARG A 6 -15.92 5.03 0.81
CA ARG A 6 -16.35 6.43 0.92
C ARG A 6 -15.15 7.21 0.45
N GLU A 7 -15.09 7.46 -0.86
CA GLU A 7 -14.06 8.30 -1.46
C GLU A 7 -13.91 9.59 -0.65
N GLY A 8 -12.68 9.90 -0.25
CA GLY A 8 -12.31 11.20 0.28
C GLY A 8 -12.67 11.49 1.74
N MET A 9 -12.92 10.50 2.60
CA MET A 9 -13.17 10.79 4.02
C MET A 9 -12.34 9.93 4.96
N ILE A 10 -11.14 10.40 5.26
CA ILE A 10 -10.36 9.97 6.43
C ILE A 10 -11.23 10.16 7.68
N ASP A 11 -11.43 9.09 8.45
CA ASP A 11 -12.26 9.14 9.65
C ASP A 11 -11.65 10.07 10.71
N ARG A 12 -12.50 10.62 11.59
CA ARG A 12 -12.05 11.49 12.70
C ARG A 12 -11.04 10.78 13.60
N ASP A 13 -11.15 9.47 13.77
CA ASP A 13 -10.22 8.68 14.59
C ASP A 13 -8.86 8.50 13.90
N THR A 14 -8.85 8.31 12.58
CA THR A 14 -7.64 8.22 11.76
C THR A 14 -6.86 9.54 11.82
N ARG A 15 -7.56 10.69 11.72
CA ARG A 15 -6.93 12.02 11.85
C ARG A 15 -6.22 12.21 13.20
N LYS A 16 -6.87 11.86 14.31
CA LYS A 16 -6.26 11.94 15.65
C LYS A 16 -5.01 11.09 15.76
N THR A 17 -5.02 9.92 15.11
CA THR A 17 -3.86 9.01 15.08
C THR A 17 -2.69 9.63 14.30
N ILE A 18 -2.97 10.25 13.16
CA ILE A 18 -1.97 10.99 12.36
C ILE A 18 -1.37 12.15 13.17
N GLU A 19 -2.20 12.94 13.86
CA GLU A 19 -1.74 13.99 14.77
C GLU A 19 -0.90 13.43 15.93
N GLY A 20 -1.23 12.23 16.41
CA GLY A 20 -0.42 11.49 17.36
C GLY A 20 0.96 11.10 16.82
N PHE A 21 1.06 10.72 15.55
CA PHE A 21 2.35 10.45 14.90
C PHE A 21 3.19 11.71 14.77
N MET A 22 2.60 12.84 14.35
CA MET A 22 3.34 14.10 14.23
C MET A 22 4.01 14.54 15.52
N LYS A 23 3.39 14.28 16.69
CA LYS A 23 3.96 14.60 18.01
C LYS A 23 5.14 13.71 18.41
N LYS A 24 5.31 12.54 17.78
CA LYS A 24 6.40 11.59 18.12
C LYS A 24 7.72 11.94 17.45
N PHE A 25 7.69 12.76 16.39
CA PHE A 25 8.89 13.09 15.63
C PHE A 25 9.30 14.55 15.86
N PRO A 26 10.61 14.85 15.85
CA PRO A 26 11.10 16.22 15.93
C PRO A 26 10.76 17.02 14.66
N CYS A 27 10.65 16.36 13.51
CA CYS A 27 10.19 16.92 12.24
C CYS A 27 8.83 16.31 11.89
N THR A 28 7.82 17.15 11.66
CA THR A 28 6.46 16.69 11.31
C THR A 28 6.45 15.89 10.00
N ASP A 29 7.28 16.27 9.04
CA ASP A 29 7.42 15.60 7.74
C ASP A 29 7.78 14.10 7.89
N SER A 30 8.49 13.73 8.97
CA SER A 30 8.87 12.34 9.23
C SER A 30 7.67 11.43 9.56
N ALA A 31 6.53 12.01 9.95
CA ALA A 31 5.30 11.25 10.18
C ALA A 31 4.53 10.93 8.89
N LEU A 32 4.98 11.38 7.71
CA LEU A 32 4.27 11.22 6.44
C LEU A 32 4.13 9.74 6.03
N VAL A 33 5.22 8.97 6.07
CA VAL A 33 5.18 7.54 5.70
C VAL A 33 4.29 6.73 6.65
N PRO A 34 4.39 6.87 7.99
CA PRO A 34 3.43 6.26 8.92
C PRO A 34 1.96 6.64 8.65
N ALA A 35 1.70 7.89 8.28
CA ALA A 35 0.35 8.34 7.94
C ALA A 35 -0.18 7.67 6.66
N LEU A 36 0.64 7.58 5.61
CA LEU A 36 0.30 6.88 4.37
C LEU A 36 0.05 5.39 4.62
N CYS A 37 0.90 4.74 5.43
CA CYS A 37 0.70 3.34 5.83
C CYS A 37 -0.63 3.12 6.59
N LEU A 38 -1.04 4.08 7.44
CA LEU A 38 -2.31 4.01 8.15
C LEU A 38 -3.50 4.10 7.19
N ILE A 39 -3.46 5.03 6.23
CA ILE A 39 -4.51 5.18 5.21
C ILE A 39 -4.64 3.91 4.38
N GLN A 40 -3.52 3.37 3.90
CA GLN A 40 -3.52 2.12 3.15
C GLN A 40 -4.08 0.95 3.96
N LYS A 41 -3.84 0.89 5.28
CA LYS A 41 -4.40 -0.15 6.14
C LYS A 41 -5.92 -0.07 6.24
N GLU A 42 -6.50 1.12 6.20
CA GLU A 42 -7.94 1.34 6.29
C GLU A 42 -8.64 1.17 4.94
N ASN A 43 -8.06 1.73 3.89
CA ASN A 43 -8.65 1.81 2.55
C ASN A 43 -8.20 0.66 1.62
N GLY A 44 -7.09 -0.01 1.93
CA GLY A 44 -6.46 -1.03 1.10
C GLY A 44 -5.44 -0.49 0.09
N TYR A 45 -5.61 0.77 -0.33
CA TYR A 45 -4.70 1.52 -1.21
C TYR A 45 -4.80 3.01 -0.88
N ILE A 46 -3.93 3.82 -1.47
CA ILE A 46 -3.88 5.27 -1.28
C ILE A 46 -4.42 5.95 -2.54
N SER A 47 -5.50 6.71 -2.37
CA SER A 47 -6.10 7.50 -3.47
C SER A 47 -5.49 8.90 -3.57
N GLU A 48 -5.68 9.56 -4.71
CA GLU A 48 -5.28 10.97 -4.90
C GLU A 48 -5.98 11.89 -3.89
N SER A 49 -7.26 11.65 -3.60
CA SER A 49 -8.02 12.41 -2.59
C SER A 49 -7.45 12.24 -1.18
N ASP A 50 -6.89 11.08 -0.85
CA ASP A 50 -6.20 10.86 0.44
C ASP A 50 -4.91 11.68 0.52
N MET A 51 -4.18 11.81 -0.60
CA MET A 51 -2.95 12.61 -0.69
C MET A 51 -3.25 14.12 -0.59
N GLU A 52 -4.30 14.59 -1.25
CA GLU A 52 -4.79 15.97 -1.15
C GLU A 52 -5.19 16.30 0.30
N TYR A 53 -5.86 15.38 0.99
CA TYR A 53 -6.21 15.57 2.40
C TYR A 53 -4.98 15.63 3.31
N LEU A 54 -3.98 14.78 3.08
CA LEU A 54 -2.72 14.82 3.82
C LEU A 54 -1.93 16.11 3.57
N SER A 55 -1.99 16.67 2.36
CA SER A 55 -1.39 17.98 2.02
C SER A 55 -1.87 19.07 2.98
N GLY A 56 -3.18 19.10 3.25
CA GLY A 56 -3.77 20.04 4.21
C GLY A 56 -3.37 19.80 5.67
N ILE A 57 -3.11 18.55 6.09
CA ILE A 57 -2.69 18.23 7.47
C ILE A 57 -1.23 18.59 7.72
N PHE A 58 -0.35 18.16 6.80
CA PHE A 58 1.08 18.33 6.95
C PHE A 58 1.55 19.71 6.47
N ASN A 59 0.68 20.48 5.82
CA ASN A 59 1.00 21.75 5.17
C ASN A 59 2.19 21.62 4.21
N LEU A 60 2.17 20.55 3.42
CA LEU A 60 3.18 20.21 2.42
C LEU A 60 2.57 20.22 1.03
N PRO A 61 3.32 20.60 -0.02
CA PRO A 61 2.82 20.48 -1.39
C PRO A 61 2.45 19.03 -1.72
N GLU A 62 1.33 18.85 -2.42
CA GLU A 62 0.84 17.53 -2.84
C GLU A 62 1.91 16.74 -3.61
N ALA A 63 2.68 17.42 -4.49
CA ALA A 63 3.79 16.81 -5.22
C ALA A 63 4.83 16.12 -4.32
N ARG A 64 5.06 16.66 -3.10
CA ARG A 64 5.99 16.06 -2.13
C ARG A 64 5.41 14.81 -1.51
N ILE A 65 4.09 14.79 -1.27
CA ILE A 65 3.37 13.61 -0.76
C ILE A 65 3.33 12.52 -1.81
N PHE A 66 3.00 12.88 -3.06
CA PHE A 66 3.01 11.97 -4.19
C PHE A 66 4.41 11.38 -4.43
N SER A 67 5.46 12.20 -4.32
CA SER A 67 6.85 11.72 -4.41
C SER A 67 7.17 10.70 -3.32
N ALA A 68 6.75 10.94 -2.08
CA ALA A 68 6.94 9.96 -1.01
C ALA A 68 6.12 8.67 -1.26
N ALA A 69 4.86 8.80 -1.68
CA ALA A 69 3.97 7.68 -1.90
C ALA A 69 4.42 6.79 -3.08
N SER A 70 4.96 7.38 -4.14
CA SER A 70 5.50 6.66 -5.31
C SER A 70 6.90 6.10 -5.09
N PHE A 71 7.66 6.61 -4.12
CA PHE A 71 9.02 6.15 -3.85
C PHE A 71 9.07 4.80 -3.12
N TYR A 72 8.15 4.55 -2.18
CA TYR A 72 8.12 3.31 -1.42
C TYR A 72 7.23 2.27 -2.11
N SER A 73 7.83 1.17 -2.59
CA SER A 73 7.10 0.07 -3.26
C SER A 73 6.02 -0.59 -2.40
N MET A 74 6.13 -0.52 -1.07
CA MET A 74 5.11 -1.03 -0.13
C MET A 74 3.78 -0.25 -0.23
N LEU A 75 3.82 0.99 -0.72
CA LEU A 75 2.67 1.87 -0.80
C LEU A 75 1.91 1.65 -2.12
N ASN A 76 0.70 1.13 -2.00
CA ASN A 76 -0.16 0.80 -3.14
C ASN A 76 -0.98 2.02 -3.55
N LEU A 77 -0.72 2.54 -4.75
CA LEU A 77 -1.49 3.66 -5.34
C LEU A 77 -2.70 3.20 -6.16
N LYS A 78 -2.85 1.89 -6.33
CA LYS A 78 -3.94 1.27 -7.11
C LYS A 78 -4.70 0.28 -6.24
N PRO A 79 -6.01 0.09 -6.47
CA PRO A 79 -6.79 -0.90 -5.74
C PRO A 79 -6.25 -2.31 -6.01
N GLY A 80 -5.95 -3.03 -4.93
CA GLY A 80 -5.61 -4.45 -4.96
C GLY A 80 -6.76 -5.33 -4.49
N GLY A 81 -6.59 -6.62 -4.68
CA GLY A 81 -7.43 -7.66 -4.11
C GLY A 81 -7.36 -7.68 -2.59
N ARG A 82 -8.31 -8.37 -1.97
CA ARG A 82 -8.40 -8.48 -0.49
C ARG A 82 -7.14 -9.04 0.16
N TYR A 83 -6.46 -9.98 -0.51
CA TYR A 83 -5.25 -10.63 -0.06
C TYR A 83 -4.12 -10.31 -1.03
N HIS A 84 -3.12 -9.58 -0.54
CA HIS A 84 -1.92 -9.27 -1.30
C HIS A 84 -0.89 -10.38 -1.08
N ILE A 85 -0.62 -11.17 -2.11
CA ILE A 85 0.36 -12.26 -2.10
C ILE A 85 1.66 -11.72 -2.65
N GLN A 86 2.66 -11.58 -1.77
CA GLN A 86 4.00 -11.14 -2.12
C GLN A 86 4.94 -12.35 -2.09
N VAL A 87 5.60 -12.64 -3.20
CA VAL A 87 6.52 -13.76 -3.33
C VAL A 87 7.92 -13.22 -3.63
N CYS A 88 8.89 -13.58 -2.79
CA CYS A 88 10.28 -13.26 -3.02
C CYS A 88 10.80 -14.01 -4.27
N THR A 89 11.34 -13.28 -5.25
CA THR A 89 11.95 -13.84 -6.47
C THR A 89 13.48 -13.66 -6.49
N ASN A 90 14.07 -13.24 -5.37
CA ASN A 90 15.51 -13.07 -5.26
C ASN A 90 16.25 -14.43 -5.28
N VAL A 91 17.55 -14.39 -5.55
CA VAL A 91 18.44 -15.52 -5.81
C VAL A 91 18.28 -16.69 -4.81
N PRO A 92 18.26 -16.48 -3.47
CA PRO A 92 18.11 -17.59 -2.54
C PRO A 92 16.78 -18.34 -2.67
N CYS A 93 15.70 -17.64 -3.00
CA CYS A 93 14.38 -18.22 -3.17
C CYS A 93 14.22 -18.89 -4.54
N SER A 94 14.87 -18.34 -5.57
CA SER A 94 14.73 -18.82 -6.96
C SER A 94 15.64 -20.01 -7.31
N ILE A 95 16.75 -20.24 -6.58
CA ILE A 95 17.68 -21.35 -6.87
C ILE A 95 17.12 -22.71 -6.44
N LEU A 96 16.18 -22.75 -5.50
CA LEU A 96 15.73 -24.01 -4.89
C LEU A 96 14.73 -24.80 -5.74
N GLU A 97 14.13 -24.21 -6.78
CA GLU A 97 12.94 -24.80 -7.42
C GLU A 97 13.04 -24.90 -8.96
N LYS A 98 12.52 -26.00 -9.51
CA LYS A 98 12.37 -26.25 -10.96
C LYS A 98 11.20 -25.45 -11.57
N GLU A 99 10.22 -25.11 -10.74
CA GLU A 99 9.09 -24.22 -11.02
C GLU A 99 8.98 -23.30 -9.80
N THR A 100 9.06 -21.98 -10.00
CA THR A 100 9.06 -21.07 -8.86
C THR A 100 7.69 -21.07 -8.20
N LEU A 101 7.64 -20.91 -6.88
CA LEU A 101 6.40 -20.66 -6.14
C LEU A 101 5.53 -19.58 -6.80
N PHE A 102 6.17 -18.56 -7.37
CA PHE A 102 5.50 -17.50 -8.12
C PHE A 102 4.74 -18.05 -9.34
N ASP A 103 5.38 -18.87 -10.16
CA ASP A 103 4.76 -19.49 -11.35
C ASP A 103 3.60 -20.42 -10.95
N TYR A 104 3.77 -21.18 -9.88
CA TYR A 104 2.72 -22.07 -9.37
C TYR A 104 1.47 -21.28 -8.95
N ILE A 105 1.66 -20.19 -8.19
CA ILE A 105 0.54 -19.35 -7.73
C ILE A 105 -0.10 -18.62 -8.92
N SER A 106 0.71 -18.08 -9.83
CA SER A 106 0.25 -17.42 -11.06
C SER A 106 -0.64 -18.35 -11.89
N LYS A 107 -0.22 -19.61 -12.12
CA LYS A 107 -1.03 -20.62 -12.84
C LYS A 107 -2.29 -21.03 -12.09
N LYS A 108 -2.21 -21.17 -10.76
CA LYS A 108 -3.36 -21.62 -9.95
C LYS A 108 -4.46 -20.57 -9.88
N LEU A 109 -4.09 -19.30 -9.82
CA LEU A 109 -5.03 -18.18 -9.75
C LEU A 109 -5.33 -17.58 -11.12
N SER A 110 -4.64 -18.02 -12.18
CA SER A 110 -4.73 -17.46 -13.53
C SER A 110 -4.52 -15.95 -13.57
N ILE A 111 -3.51 -15.47 -12.84
CA ILE A 111 -3.13 -14.04 -12.74
C ILE A 111 -1.67 -13.84 -13.06
N THR A 112 -1.34 -12.70 -13.67
CA THR A 112 0.05 -12.28 -13.92
C THR A 112 0.58 -11.46 -12.73
N GLY A 113 1.90 -11.35 -12.60
CA GLY A 113 2.52 -10.44 -11.63
C GLY A 113 2.05 -9.00 -11.80
N GLY A 114 1.61 -8.39 -10.70
CA GLY A 114 1.05 -7.04 -10.66
C GLY A 114 -0.46 -6.98 -10.94
N GLU A 115 -1.11 -8.10 -11.23
CA GLU A 115 -2.55 -8.17 -11.48
C GLU A 115 -3.33 -8.68 -10.26
N SER A 116 -4.63 -8.38 -10.27
CA SER A 116 -5.58 -8.90 -9.29
C SER A 116 -6.51 -9.91 -9.96
N SER A 117 -6.89 -10.94 -9.22
CA SER A 117 -7.84 -11.96 -9.65
C SER A 117 -9.16 -11.33 -10.09
N PRO A 118 -9.89 -11.89 -11.07
CA PRO A 118 -11.21 -11.39 -11.50
C PRO A 118 -12.21 -11.24 -10.35
N ASP A 119 -12.09 -12.08 -9.32
CA ASP A 119 -12.96 -12.08 -8.14
C ASP A 119 -12.62 -10.95 -7.13
N GLY A 120 -11.56 -10.17 -7.38
CA GLY A 120 -11.08 -9.10 -6.49
C GLY A 120 -10.54 -9.61 -5.15
N LEU A 121 -10.27 -10.90 -5.01
CA LEU A 121 -9.82 -11.52 -3.77
C LEU A 121 -8.31 -11.54 -3.61
N PHE A 122 -7.56 -11.79 -4.68
CA PHE A 122 -6.11 -11.96 -4.62
C PHE A 122 -5.40 -10.97 -5.54
N SER A 123 -4.26 -10.47 -5.09
CA SER A 123 -3.25 -9.79 -5.93
C SER A 123 -1.95 -10.54 -5.80
N LEU A 124 -1.20 -10.69 -6.89
CA LEU A 124 0.11 -11.33 -6.89
C LEU A 124 1.19 -10.33 -7.26
N GLU A 125 2.19 -10.18 -6.41
CA GLU A 125 3.33 -9.30 -6.63
C GLU A 125 4.65 -10.06 -6.44
N ALA A 126 5.56 -9.88 -7.38
CA ALA A 126 6.94 -10.32 -7.24
C ALA A 126 7.69 -9.27 -6.43
N VAL A 127 8.29 -9.67 -5.32
CA VAL A 127 9.04 -8.78 -4.43
C VAL A 127 10.47 -9.28 -4.28
N GLU A 128 11.31 -8.40 -3.74
CA GLU A 128 12.67 -8.75 -3.34
C GLU A 128 12.69 -9.48 -1.99
N CYS A 129 13.86 -9.55 -1.36
CA CYS A 129 14.02 -10.23 -0.07
C CYS A 129 13.06 -9.66 1.00
N LEU A 130 12.30 -10.56 1.64
CA LEU A 130 11.36 -10.28 2.74
C LEU A 130 12.00 -10.51 4.12
#